data_AF-A0A5E6XWX2-F1
#
_entry.id   AF-A0A5E6XWX2-F1
#
_cell.length_a   1.000
_cell.length_b   1.000
_cell.length_c   1.000
_cell.angle_alpha   90.00
_cell.angle_beta   90.00
_cell.angle_gamma   90.00
#
_symmetry.space_group_name_H-M   'P 1'
#
loop_
_entity.id
_entity.type
_entity.pdbx_description
1 polymer ?
#
loop_
_entity_poly.entity_id
_entity_poly.type
_entity_poly.pdbx_seq_one_letter_code
_entity_poly.pdbx_strand_id
1 'polypeptide(L)'
;MLGKGPFVEQYLEKLYQTLQYALNDYARVFAFRFDLRLPHGKNLPGDAMTNRVIARFRASLEAQISHDRQCARRLNRSTHDSCVRPFWVRECGQEGLPHYHCIVLLNRDA
;
A
#
# COMPACT_ATOMS: atom_id res chain seq x y z
N MET A 1 -3.62 3.75 -28.97
CA MET A 1 -3.78 3.60 -27.52
C MET A 1 -3.00 2.35 -27.11
N LEU A 2 -1.84 2.48 -26.47
CA LEU A 2 -1.06 1.31 -26.02
C LEU A 2 -1.86 0.57 -24.94
N GLY A 3 -2.02 -0.75 -25.13
CA GLY A 3 -2.91 -1.62 -24.37
C GLY A 3 -2.70 -1.52 -22.87
N LYS A 4 -3.79 -1.17 -22.16
CA LYS A 4 -3.89 -1.45 -20.73
C LYS A 4 -3.82 -2.97 -20.57
N GLY A 5 -2.99 -3.46 -19.64
CA GLY A 5 -2.98 -4.87 -19.26
C GLY A 5 -4.38 -5.34 -18.83
N PRO A 6 -4.67 -6.64 -18.86
CA PRO A 6 -5.98 -7.15 -18.49
C PRO A 6 -6.35 -6.68 -17.08
N PHE A 7 -7.57 -6.14 -16.93
CA PHE A 7 -8.10 -5.81 -15.62
C PHE A 7 -8.31 -7.12 -14.86
N VAL A 8 -7.56 -7.31 -13.77
CA VAL A 8 -7.72 -8.48 -12.91
C VAL A 8 -8.86 -8.20 -11.95
N GLU A 9 -10.03 -8.79 -12.20
CA GLU A 9 -11.25 -8.56 -11.40
C GLU A 9 -11.04 -8.84 -9.92
N GLN A 10 -10.25 -9.86 -9.57
CA GLN A 10 -9.94 -10.19 -8.17
C GLN A 10 -9.18 -9.08 -7.45
N TYR A 11 -8.39 -8.28 -8.16
CA TYR A 11 -7.74 -7.11 -7.57
C TYR A 11 -8.73 -5.98 -7.34
N LEU A 12 -9.67 -5.78 -8.27
CA LEU A 12 -10.72 -4.78 -8.14
C LEU A 12 -11.65 -5.11 -6.96
N GLU A 13 -12.10 -6.37 -6.85
CA GLU A 13 -12.95 -6.83 -5.76
C GLU A 13 -12.29 -6.65 -4.39
N LYS A 14 -11.02 -7.09 -4.26
CA LYS A 14 -10.30 -6.94 -2.98
C LYS A 14 -10.03 -5.49 -2.62
N LEU A 15 -9.72 -4.64 -3.60
CA LEU A 15 -9.58 -3.21 -3.37
C LEU A 15 -10.91 -2.60 -2.91
N TYR A 16 -12.01 -2.95 -3.59
CA TYR A 16 -13.34 -2.48 -3.24
C TYR A 16 -13.71 -2.88 -1.81
N GLN A 17 -13.52 -4.15 -1.43
CA GLN A 17 -13.74 -4.62 -0.06
C GLN A 17 -12.89 -3.85 0.95
N THR A 18 -11.61 -3.64 0.66
CA THR A 18 -10.69 -2.89 1.55
C THR A 18 -11.16 -1.45 1.75
N LEU A 19 -11.66 -0.82 0.68
CA LEU A 19 -12.22 0.53 0.72
C LEU A 19 -13.52 0.57 1.54
N GLN A 20 -14.42 -0.40 1.35
CA GLN A 20 -15.66 -0.50 2.13
C GLN A 20 -15.37 -0.63 3.63
N TYR A 21 -14.38 -1.44 4.01
CA TYR A 21 -13.97 -1.53 5.41
C TYR A 21 -13.45 -0.18 5.96
N ALA A 22 -12.65 0.55 5.18
CA ALA A 22 -12.16 1.86 5.62
C ALA A 22 -13.29 2.89 5.78
N LEU A 23 -14.25 2.91 4.84
CA LEU A 23 -15.41 3.81 4.88
C LEU A 23 -16.39 3.47 6.00
N ASN A 24 -16.49 2.20 6.38
CA ASN A 24 -17.32 1.77 7.50
C ASN A 24 -16.69 2.12 8.86
N ASP A 25 -15.35 2.08 8.95
CA ASP A 25 -14.65 2.35 10.20
C ASP A 25 -14.46 3.85 10.48
N TYR A 26 -14.37 4.69 9.43
CA TYR A 26 -14.01 6.10 9.56
C TYR A 26 -14.99 7.03 8.88
N ALA A 27 -15.44 8.07 9.60
CA ALA A 27 -16.28 9.13 9.04
C ALA A 27 -15.57 9.89 7.90
N ARG A 28 -14.25 10.04 7.98
CA ARG A 28 -13.40 10.62 6.94
C ARG A 28 -12.20 9.74 6.69
N VAL A 29 -12.11 9.20 5.48
CA VAL A 29 -10.94 8.42 5.02
C VAL A 29 -9.96 9.35 4.32
N PHE A 30 -8.69 9.28 4.69
CA PHE A 30 -7.59 9.82 3.90
C PHE A 30 -6.96 8.69 3.10
N ALA A 31 -6.87 8.87 1.79
CA ALA A 31 -6.29 7.89 0.87
C ALA A 31 -5.16 8.54 0.09
N PHE A 32 -4.02 7.85 0.00
CA PHE A 32 -2.93 8.25 -0.89
C PHE A 32 -2.40 7.03 -1.65
N ARG A 33 -2.09 7.26 -2.92
CA ARG A 33 -1.55 6.27 -3.83
C ARG A 33 -0.10 6.60 -4.16
N PHE A 34 0.72 5.57 -4.26
CA PHE A 34 2.08 5.68 -4.77
C PHE A 34 2.45 4.41 -5.55
N ASP A 35 3.39 4.55 -6.47
CA ASP A 35 3.86 3.44 -7.30
C ASP A 35 5.33 3.15 -6.98
N LEU A 36 5.65 1.87 -6.73
CA LEU A 36 7.01 1.41 -6.48
C LEU A 36 7.58 0.78 -7.74
N ARG A 37 8.73 1.27 -8.18
CA ARG A 37 9.44 0.76 -9.36
C ARG A 37 10.85 0.37 -8.98
N LEU A 38 11.31 -0.76 -9.52
CA LEU A 38 12.70 -1.14 -9.40
C LEU A 38 13.58 -0.21 -10.25
N PRO A 39 14.80 0.12 -9.80
CA PRO A 39 15.70 0.95 -10.57
C PRO A 39 16.13 0.23 -11.85
N HIS A 40 16.08 0.94 -12.97
CA HIS A 40 16.57 0.46 -14.26
C HIS A 40 18.10 0.60 -14.34
N GLY A 41 18.77 -0.34 -15.02
CA GLY A 41 20.23 -0.26 -15.28
C GLY A 41 21.12 -0.45 -14.05
N LYS A 42 20.59 -0.99 -12.94
CA LYS A 42 21.37 -1.30 -11.72
C LYS A 42 21.36 -2.80 -11.45
N ASN A 43 22.40 -3.28 -10.79
CA ASN A 43 22.42 -4.63 -10.25
C ASN A 43 21.33 -4.75 -9.18
N LEU A 44 20.35 -5.60 -9.44
CA LEU A 44 19.25 -5.86 -8.53
C LEU A 44 19.58 -7.05 -7.62
N PRO A 45 19.08 -7.08 -6.38
CA PRO A 45 19.15 -8.25 -5.52
C PRO A 45 18.55 -9.49 -6.22
N GLY A 46 19.04 -10.69 -5.90
CA GLY A 46 18.55 -11.93 -6.51
C GLY A 46 17.05 -12.20 -6.29
N ASP A 47 16.46 -11.57 -5.27
CA ASP A 47 15.02 -11.66 -4.99
C ASP A 47 14.18 -10.51 -5.56
N ALA A 48 14.79 -9.60 -6.34
CA ALA A 48 14.13 -8.39 -6.83
C ALA A 48 12.91 -8.67 -7.71
N MET A 49 12.94 -9.78 -8.45
CA MET A 49 11.84 -10.19 -9.35
C MET A 49 10.73 -10.96 -8.63
N THR A 50 10.82 -11.11 -7.30
CA THR A 50 9.88 -11.87 -6.48
C THR A 50 9.01 -10.95 -5.61
N ASN A 51 7.95 -11.51 -5.00
CA ASN A 51 7.12 -10.75 -4.06
C ASN A 51 7.81 -10.48 -2.70
N ARG A 52 9.06 -10.92 -2.49
CA ARG A 52 9.79 -10.69 -1.24
C ARG A 52 10.14 -9.21 -1.04
N VAL A 53 10.37 -8.46 -2.12
CA VAL A 53 10.67 -7.02 -2.04
C VAL A 53 9.48 -6.25 -1.49
N ILE A 54 8.29 -6.45 -2.07
CA ILE A 54 7.07 -5.77 -1.62
C ILE A 54 6.66 -6.21 -0.21
N ALA A 55 6.89 -7.48 0.16
CA ALA A 55 6.64 -7.96 1.51
C ALA A 55 7.52 -7.24 2.55
N ARG A 56 8.82 -7.06 2.28
CA ARG A 56 9.73 -6.29 3.16
C ARG A 56 9.33 -4.82 3.24
N PHE A 57 9.02 -4.21 2.10
CA PHE A 57 8.55 -2.83 2.06
C PHE A 57 7.29 -2.64 2.91
N ARG A 58 6.28 -3.50 2.71
CA ARG A 58 5.02 -3.47 3.46
C ARG A 58 5.25 -3.64 4.95
N ALA A 59 6.04 -4.63 5.36
CA ALA A 59 6.33 -4.86 6.77
C ALA A 59 7.03 -3.65 7.42
N SER A 60 7.97 -3.02 6.70
CA SER A 60 8.63 -1.81 7.18
C SER A 60 7.68 -0.62 7.29
N LEU A 61 6.81 -0.42 6.29
CA LEU A 61 5.81 0.65 6.30
C LEU A 61 4.80 0.49 7.44
N GLU A 62 4.26 -0.71 7.62
CA GLU A 62 3.34 -1.02 8.72
C GLU A 62 4.00 -0.82 10.09
N ALA A 63 5.27 -1.20 10.24
CA ALA A 63 6.03 -0.98 11.47
C ALA A 63 6.26 0.51 11.77
N GLN A 64 6.65 1.30 10.78
CA GLN A 64 6.86 2.76 10.92
C GLN A 64 5.55 3.46 11.32
N ILE A 65 4.46 3.15 10.63
CA ILE A 65 3.13 3.70 10.93
C ILE A 65 2.68 3.31 12.35
N SER A 66 2.85 2.05 12.75
CA SER A 66 2.50 1.59 14.09
C SER A 66 3.31 2.31 15.17
N HIS A 67 4.61 2.50 14.94
CA HIS A 67 5.48 3.25 15.83
C HIS A 67 5.03 4.71 15.96
N ASP A 68 4.79 5.40 14.84
CA ASP A 68 4.33 6.79 14.84
C ASP A 68 3.00 6.95 15.58
N ARG A 69 2.07 6.01 15.39
CA ARG A 69 0.79 6.01 16.10
C ARG A 69 0.95 5.77 17.61
N GLN A 70 1.85 4.88 18.01
CA GLN A 70 2.16 4.69 19.44
C GLN A 70 2.78 5.95 20.05
N CYS A 71 3.67 6.63 19.33
CA CYS A 71 4.25 7.90 19.77
C CYS A 71 3.19 9.01 19.89
N ALA A 72 2.29 9.13 18.90
CA ALA A 72 1.18 10.08 18.94
C ALA A 72 0.23 9.85 20.14
N ARG A 73 -0.11 8.58 20.44
CA ARG A 73 -0.93 8.22 21.61
C ARG A 73 -0.29 8.60 22.94
N ARG A 74 1.05 8.50 23.05
CA ARG A 74 1.79 8.93 24.25
C ARG A 74 1.73 10.44 24.45
N LEU A 75 1.80 11.20 23.36
CA LEU A 75 1.74 12.66 23.39
C LEU A 75 0.31 13.18 23.62
N ASN A 76 -0.70 12.48 23.10
CA ASN A 76 -2.08 12.94 23.17
C ASN A 76 -3.05 11.76 23.35
N ARG A 77 -3.48 11.50 24.60
CA ARG A 77 -4.31 10.32 24.97
C ARG A 77 -5.67 10.25 24.28
N SER A 78 -6.13 11.35 23.69
CA SER A 78 -7.40 11.44 22.95
C SER A 78 -7.25 11.19 21.44
N THR A 79 -6.08 10.75 20.96
CA THR A 79 -5.91 10.39 19.54
C THR A 79 -6.74 9.16 19.20
N HIS A 80 -7.60 9.29 18.19
CA HIS A 80 -8.44 8.20 17.72
C HIS A 80 -7.57 7.06 17.19
N ASP A 81 -8.02 5.83 17.44
CA ASP A 81 -7.35 4.68 16.84
C ASP A 81 -7.52 4.72 15.31
N SER A 82 -6.45 4.39 14.59
CA SER A 82 -6.44 4.31 13.14
C SER A 82 -5.79 2.99 12.73
N CYS A 83 -6.64 2.02 12.41
CA CYS A 83 -6.23 0.83 11.70
C CYS A 83 -5.84 1.20 10.25
N VAL A 84 -4.58 1.00 9.92
CA VAL A 84 -4.04 1.29 8.59
C VAL A 84 -4.35 0.13 7.66
N ARG A 85 -4.95 0.44 6.50
CA ARG A 85 -5.39 -0.54 5.52
C ARG A 85 -4.58 -0.39 4.24
N PRO A 86 -3.39 -1.01 4.12
CA PRO A 86 -2.59 -0.97 2.90
C PRO A 86 -3.13 -2.00 1.90
N PHE A 87 -3.21 -1.60 0.63
CA PHE A 87 -3.50 -2.48 -0.49
C PHE A 87 -2.46 -2.28 -1.58
N TRP A 88 -2.09 -3.36 -2.27
CA TRP A 88 -1.13 -3.30 -3.36
C TRP A 88 -1.44 -4.35 -4.43
N VAL A 89 -1.05 -4.03 -5.65
CA VAL A 89 -1.06 -4.96 -6.79
C VAL A 89 0.32 -4.99 -7.43
N ARG A 90 0.65 -6.12 -8.05
CA ARG A 90 1.87 -6.28 -8.83
C ARG A 90 1.51 -6.39 -10.30
N GLU A 91 2.23 -5.66 -11.12
CA GLU A 91 2.18 -5.75 -12.57
C GLU A 91 3.60 -5.93 -13.10
N CYS A 92 3.74 -6.56 -14.26
CA CYS A 92 5.00 -6.61 -14.98
C CYS A 92 4.88 -5.72 -16.21
N GLY A 93 5.76 -4.72 -16.33
CA GLY A 93 5.79 -3.83 -17.48
C GLY A 93 6.30 -4.53 -18.75
N GLN A 94 6.36 -3.76 -19.85
CA GLN A 94 6.86 -4.24 -21.15
C GLN A 94 8.30 -4.80 -21.07
N GLU A 95 9.13 -4.24 -20.18
CA GLU A 95 10.52 -4.68 -19.97
C GLU A 95 10.64 -5.89 -19.01
N GLY A 96 9.53 -6.49 -18.60
CA GLY A 96 9.50 -7.63 -17.66
C GLY A 96 9.80 -7.27 -16.20
N LEU A 97 10.18 -6.01 -15.93
CA LEU A 97 10.41 -5.52 -14.58
C LEU A 97 9.08 -5.36 -13.83
N PRO A 98 8.97 -5.89 -12.60
CA PRO A 98 7.79 -5.70 -11.78
C PRO A 98 7.71 -4.26 -11.26
N HIS A 99 6.50 -3.72 -11.23
CA HIS A 99 6.15 -2.52 -10.49
C HIS A 99 4.92 -2.80 -9.62
N TYR A 100 4.78 -2.03 -8.55
CA TYR A 100 3.70 -2.18 -7.58
C TYR A 100 2.90 -0.90 -7.49
N HIS A 101 1.58 -0.99 -7.65
CA HIS A 101 0.68 0.12 -7.33
C HIS A 101 0.17 -0.09 -5.93
N CYS A 102 0.40 0.89 -5.07
CA CYS A 102 0.06 0.82 -3.65
C CYS A 102 -0.93 1.94 -3.31
N ILE A 103 -1.88 1.62 -2.45
CA ILE A 103 -2.77 2.58 -1.82
C ILE A 103 -2.81 2.33 -0.32
N VAL A 104 -2.82 3.39 0.46
CA VAL A 104 -2.95 3.33 1.91
C VAL A 104 -4.18 4.14 2.30
N LEU A 105 -5.06 3.52 3.08
CA LEU A 105 -6.26 4.13 3.62
C LEU A 105 -6.07 4.33 5.13
N LEU A 106 -6.30 5.56 5.59
CA LEU A 106 -6.11 6.02 6.96
C LEU A 106 -7.36 6.75 7.48
N ASN A 107 -7.53 6.79 8.79
CA ASN A 107 -8.46 7.72 9.42
C ASN A 107 -7.92 9.15 9.27
N ARG A 108 -8.68 10.04 8.64
CA ARG A 108 -8.29 11.45 8.46
C ARG A 108 -8.32 12.25 9.76
N ASP A 109 -9.05 11.76 10.75
CA ASP A 109 -9.33 12.48 12.00
C ASP A 109 -8.48 11.96 13.18
N ALA A 110 -7.49 11.11 12.90
CA ALA A 110 -6.62 10.47 13.89
C ALA A 110 -5.29 11.19 14.11
#